data_AF-A2FME2-F1
#
_entry.id   AF-A2FME2-F1
#
_cell.length_a   1.000
_cell.length_b   1.000
_cell.length_c   1.000
_cell.angle_alpha   90.00
_cell.angle_beta   90.00
_cell.angle_gamma   90.00
#
_symmetry.space_group_name_H-M   'P 1'
#
loop_
_entity.id
_entity.type
_entity.pdbx_description
1 polymer ?
#
loop_
_entity_poly.entity_id
_entity_poly.type
_entity_poly.pdbx_seq_one_letter_code
_entity_poly.pdbx_strand_id
1 'polypeptide(L)'
;MNGSDPPQDQYGTDPRTASRSRKRAMSLPAALHFNQEIAQYSKQKMYDQACEVFEKMIQSGVQPDVVTYNTMINVLVKSQRSTSYLYSVY
;
A
#
# COMPACT_ATOMS: atom_id res chain seq x y z
N MET A 1 -55.68 -33.46 -6.86
CA MET A 1 -55.69 -32.43 -5.80
C MET A 1 -55.32 -33.14 -4.52
N ASN A 2 -54.11 -33.08 -3.98
CA ASN A 2 -53.25 -31.95 -3.74
C ASN A 2 -51.79 -32.46 -3.88
N GLY A 3 -51.08 -32.06 -4.93
CA GLY A 3 -50.03 -31.06 -4.75
C GLY A 3 -48.70 -31.73 -4.41
N SER A 4 -48.26 -32.66 -5.25
CA SER A 4 -46.89 -33.14 -5.29
C SER A 4 -46.04 -32.00 -5.84
N ASP A 5 -45.09 -31.49 -5.07
CA ASP A 5 -43.82 -30.97 -5.58
C ASP A 5 -42.87 -30.70 -4.39
N PRO A 6 -41.70 -31.35 -4.33
CA PRO A 6 -40.63 -30.90 -3.44
C PRO A 6 -40.07 -29.57 -3.98
N PRO A 7 -39.64 -28.61 -3.13
CA PRO A 7 -38.97 -27.42 -3.60
C PRO A 7 -37.61 -27.81 -4.21
N GLN A 8 -37.61 -27.97 -5.54
CA GLN A 8 -36.44 -28.04 -6.38
C GLN A 8 -35.94 -26.61 -6.64
N ASP A 9 -34.66 -26.41 -6.31
CA ASP A 9 -33.72 -25.45 -6.92
C ASP A 9 -34.19 -23.99 -7.05
N GLN A 10 -33.50 -23.09 -6.35
CA GLN A 10 -32.52 -22.25 -7.07
C GLN A 10 -31.79 -21.30 -6.12
N TYR A 11 -30.49 -21.53 -6.08
CA TYR A 11 -29.43 -20.65 -5.63
C TYR A 11 -29.73 -19.16 -5.83
N GLY A 12 -29.67 -18.41 -4.74
CA GLY A 12 -29.61 -16.96 -4.74
C GLY A 12 -28.73 -16.37 -3.63
N THR A 13 -27.95 -17.18 -2.90
CA THR A 13 -26.69 -16.66 -2.37
C THR A 13 -25.69 -16.76 -3.52
N ASP A 14 -25.67 -15.72 -4.35
CA ASP A 14 -24.69 -15.60 -5.44
C ASP A 14 -23.28 -15.79 -4.85
N PRO A 15 -22.52 -16.85 -5.23
CA PRO A 15 -21.15 -17.01 -4.76
C PRO A 15 -20.22 -15.92 -5.30
N ARG A 16 -20.67 -15.05 -6.22
CA ARG A 16 -19.95 -13.84 -6.62
C ARG A 16 -20.03 -12.70 -5.61
N THR A 17 -20.94 -12.73 -4.63
CA THR A 17 -20.92 -11.78 -3.49
C THR A 17 -20.12 -12.28 -2.30
N ALA A 18 -19.79 -13.57 -2.25
CA ALA A 18 -18.82 -14.12 -1.29
C ALA A 18 -17.36 -13.78 -1.63
N SER A 19 -17.11 -12.97 -2.66
CA SER A 19 -15.78 -12.41 -2.94
C SER A 19 -15.54 -11.12 -2.17
N ARG A 20 -15.50 -11.21 -0.84
CA ARG A 20 -14.61 -10.31 -0.10
C ARG A 20 -13.57 -11.17 0.58
N SER A 21 -12.70 -11.70 -0.28
CA SER A 21 -11.29 -11.98 -0.03
C SER A 21 -10.65 -10.81 0.71
N ARG A 22 -10.96 -10.65 1.99
CA ARG A 22 -10.03 -9.98 2.89
C ARG A 22 -9.08 -11.07 3.32
N LYS A 23 -8.02 -11.23 2.52
CA LYS A 23 -6.69 -11.56 3.03
C LYS A 23 -6.41 -10.59 4.19
N ARG A 24 -6.88 -10.96 5.37
CA ARG A 24 -6.72 -10.24 6.63
C ARG A 24 -6.10 -11.25 7.58
N ALA A 25 -4.84 -11.57 7.34
CA ALA A 25 -4.06 -12.37 8.27
C ALA A 25 -2.57 -12.17 7.95
N MET A 26 -2.08 -10.96 8.29
CA MET A 26 -0.73 -10.62 8.79
C MET A 26 -0.55 -9.09 8.71
N SER A 27 -0.70 -8.40 9.84
CA SER A 27 -0.33 -6.99 10.13
C SER A 27 -0.41 -5.91 9.00
N LEU A 28 -1.60 -5.72 8.40
CA LEU A 28 -1.89 -4.58 7.50
C LEU A 28 -1.70 -3.15 8.10
N PRO A 29 -1.88 -2.89 9.41
CA PRO A 29 -1.77 -1.53 9.95
C PRO A 29 -0.35 -0.97 9.91
N ALA A 30 0.66 -1.81 10.17
CA ALA A 30 2.05 -1.35 10.26
C ALA A 30 2.57 -0.87 8.90
N ALA A 31 2.36 -1.65 7.83
CA ALA A 31 2.75 -1.24 6.48
C ALA A 31 1.99 0.02 6.02
N LEU A 32 0.70 0.11 6.33
CA LEU A 32 -0.10 1.28 5.98
C LEU A 32 0.36 2.54 6.71
N HIS A 33 0.74 2.42 7.99
CA HIS A 33 1.29 3.51 8.78
C HIS A 33 2.62 4.01 8.20
N PHE A 34 3.57 3.12 7.91
CA PHE A 34 4.84 3.48 7.27
C PHE A 34 4.61 4.12 5.89
N ASN A 35 3.70 3.58 5.09
CA ASN A 35 3.35 4.15 3.79
C ASN A 35 2.77 5.57 3.90
N GLN A 36 1.94 5.83 4.91
CA GLN A 36 1.39 7.16 5.16
C GLN A 36 2.48 8.16 5.55
N GLU A 37 3.39 7.77 6.45
CA GLU A 37 4.52 8.61 6.85
C GLU A 37 5.44 8.91 5.66
N ILE A 38 5.85 7.90 4.90
CA ILE A 38 6.70 8.07 3.70
C ILE A 38 6.01 9.00 2.68
N ALA A 39 4.71 8.83 2.45
CA ALA A 39 3.95 9.67 1.54
C ALA A 39 3.84 11.12 2.05
N GLN A 40 3.68 11.32 3.36
CA GLN A 40 3.64 12.64 3.97
C GLN A 40 5.00 13.35 3.85
N TYR A 41 6.09 12.68 4.21
CA TYR A 41 7.45 13.23 4.09
C TYR A 41 7.82 13.53 2.63
N SER A 42 7.40 12.66 1.69
CA SER A 42 7.57 12.92 0.26
C SER A 42 6.86 14.20 -0.20
N LYS A 43 5.63 14.47 0.28
CA LYS A 43 4.90 15.72 -0.02
C LYS A 43 5.57 16.95 0.60
N GLN A 44 6.16 16.80 1.79
CA GLN A 44 6.87 17.88 2.49
C GLN A 44 8.30 18.11 1.95
N LYS A 45 8.73 17.34 0.94
CA LYS A 45 10.10 17.35 0.39
C LYS A 45 11.18 16.99 1.43
N MET A 46 10.78 16.33 2.51
CA MET A 46 11.67 15.87 3.58
C MET A 46 12.18 14.47 3.21
N TYR A 47 13.00 14.42 2.16
CA TYR A 47 13.42 13.17 1.53
C TYR A 47 14.23 12.26 2.47
N ASP A 48 15.08 12.85 3.32
CA ASP A 48 15.89 12.09 4.28
C ASP A 48 15.02 11.36 5.31
N GLN A 49 13.98 12.03 5.83
CA GLN A 49 13.03 11.40 6.76
C GLN A 49 12.20 10.30 6.08
N ALA A 50 11.83 10.47 4.81
CA ALA A 50 11.17 9.41 4.05
C ALA A 50 12.06 8.16 3.92
N CYS A 51 13.38 8.35 3.73
CA CYS A 51 14.35 7.26 3.72
C CYS A 51 14.48 6.57 5.09
N GLU A 52 14.59 7.34 6.18
CA GLU A 52 14.67 6.77 7.55
C GLU A 52 13.44 5.90 7.88
N VAL A 53 12.24 6.35 7.52
CA VAL A 53 11.01 5.61 7.75
C VAL A 53 10.97 4.33 6.91
N PHE A 54 11.45 4.40 5.65
CA PHE A 54 11.57 3.22 4.80
C PHE A 54 12.57 2.20 5.35
N GLU A 55 13.70 2.64 5.89
CA GLU A 55 14.64 1.76 6.58
C GLU A 55 14.03 1.12 7.83
N LYS A 56 13.31 1.90 8.65
CA LYS A 56 12.58 1.38 9.82
C LYS A 56 11.54 0.34 9.43
N MET A 57 10.85 0.52 8.30
CA MET A 57 9.90 -0.46 7.76
C MET A 57 10.59 -1.81 7.51
N ILE A 58 11.75 -1.80 6.84
CA ILE A 58 12.55 -3.00 6.55
C ILE A 58 13.08 -3.63 7.86
N GLN A 59 13.63 -2.82 8.77
CA GLN A 59 14.15 -3.29 10.06
C GLN A 59 13.06 -3.91 10.95
N SER A 60 11.83 -3.40 10.84
CA SER A 60 10.66 -3.94 11.54
C SER A 60 10.11 -5.23 10.90
N GLY A 61 10.76 -5.74 9.83
CA GLY A 61 10.31 -6.91 9.09
C GLY A 61 9.04 -6.68 8.28
N VAL A 62 8.65 -5.41 8.08
CA VAL A 62 7.47 -5.05 7.29
C VAL A 62 7.88 -4.93 5.83
N GLN A 63 7.28 -5.74 4.98
CA GLN A 63 7.63 -5.75 3.56
C GLN A 63 7.04 -4.53 2.85
N PRO A 64 7.87 -3.70 2.19
CA PRO A 64 7.39 -2.60 1.36
C PRO A 64 6.55 -3.12 0.21
N ASP A 65 5.50 -2.38 -0.13
CA ASP A 65 4.67 -2.70 -1.29
C ASP A 65 5.15 -1.94 -2.53
N VAL A 66 4.51 -2.23 -3.67
CA VAL A 66 4.83 -1.59 -4.95
C VAL A 66 4.64 -0.07 -4.90
N VAL A 67 3.66 0.42 -4.13
CA VAL A 67 3.40 1.85 -3.94
C VAL A 67 4.53 2.49 -3.13
N THR A 68 5.03 1.81 -2.09
CA THR A 68 6.17 2.27 -1.30
C THR A 68 7.41 2.44 -2.17
N TYR A 69 7.76 1.43 -2.98
CA TYR A 69 8.90 1.51 -3.88
C TYR A 69 8.76 2.63 -4.92
N ASN A 70 7.59 2.75 -5.56
CA ASN A 70 7.32 3.83 -6.50
C ASN A 70 7.47 5.21 -5.84
N THR A 71 7.03 5.35 -4.59
CA THR A 71 7.19 6.59 -3.82
C THR A 71 8.65 6.90 -3.54
N MET A 72 9.43 5.90 -3.12
CA MET A 72 10.87 6.05 -2.84
C MET A 72 11.67 6.44 -4.07
N ILE A 73 11.37 5.87 -5.24
CA ILE A 73 12.01 6.27 -6.50
C ILE A 73 11.77 7.76 -6.79
N ASN A 74 10.54 8.24 -6.64
CA ASN A 74 10.20 9.65 -6.83
C ASN A 74 10.92 10.56 -5.81
N VAL A 75 11.05 10.12 -4.55
CA VAL A 75 11.81 10.81 -3.51
C VAL A 75 13.29 10.92 -3.89
N LEU A 76 13.94 9.82 -4.28
CA LEU A 76 15.36 9.79 -4.63
C LEU A 76 15.69 10.66 -5.86
N VAL A 77 14.86 10.57 -6.90
CA VAL A 77 15.03 11.41 -8.11
C VAL A 77 14.92 12.89 -7.77
N LYS A 78 13.96 13.26 -6.92
CA LYS A 78 13.77 14.67 -6.52
C LYS A 78 14.84 15.17 -5.57
N SER A 79 15.40 14.31 -4.71
CA SER A 79 16.53 14.63 -3.84
C SER A 79 17.78 14.98 -4.64
N GLN A 80 18.11 14.19 -5.67
CA GLN A 80 19.26 14.45 -6.55
C GLN A 80 19.13 15.70 -7.44
N ARG A 81 17.89 16.08 -7.81
CA ARG A 81 17.69 17.34 -8.55
C ARG A 81 18.05 18.55 -7.69
N SER A 82 17.86 18.50 -6.38
CA SER A 82 18.23 19.59 -5.47
C SER A 82 19.75 19.77 -5.37
N THR A 83 20.53 18.69 -5.39
CA THR A 83 22.00 18.77 -5.31
C THR A 83 22.65 19.24 -6.62
N SER A 84 22.06 18.92 -7.77
CA SER A 84 22.58 19.36 -9.08
C SER A 84 22.52 20.88 -9.29
N TYR A 85 21.49 21.56 -8.77
CA TYR A 85 21.40 23.03 -8.87
C TYR A 85 22.46 23.76 -8.04
N LEU A 86 22.89 23.19 -6.92
CA LEU A 86 23.94 23.80 -6.11
C LEU A 86 25.31 23.65 -6.79
N TYR A 87 25.58 22.53 -7.46
CA TYR A 87 26.85 22.31 -8.16
C TYR A 87 27.00 23.09 -9.47
N SER A 88 25.91 23.46 -10.15
CA SER A 88 25.99 24.25 -11.39
C SER A 88 26.09 25.76 -11.17
N VAL A 89 26.02 26.22 -9.92
CA VAL A 89 26.07 27.65 -9.52
C VAL A 89 27.41 27.99 -8.82
N TYR A 90 28.30 27.02 -8.68
CA TYR A 90 29.72 27.21 -8.37
C TYR A 90 30.56 27.02 -9.63
#